data_AF-A0A8E2LG51-F1
#
_entry.id   AF-A0A8E2LG51-F1
#
_cell.length_a   1.000
_cell.length_b   1.000
_cell.length_c   1.000
_cell.angle_alpha   90.00
_cell.angle_beta   90.00
_cell.angle_gamma   90.00
#
_symmetry.space_group_name_H-M   'P 1'
#
loop_
_entity.id
_entity.type
_entity.pdbx_description
1 polymer ?
#
loop_
_entity_poly.entity_id
_entity_poly.type
_entity_poly.pdbx_seq_one_letter_code
_entity_poly.pdbx_strand_id
1 'polypeptide(L)'
;MERYTNIMRMPMSMEGSNKALYHYRKPTVQNCKVTFADGSTYWEKMIFNDKFLSIKAEQNKLYLDEACTKLADVTRKQKIQECKRLGLI
;
A
#
# COMPACT_ATOMS: atom_id res chain seq x y z
N MET A 1 -18.08 18.92 31.29
CA MET A 1 -18.13 17.50 30.88
C MET A 1 -18.93 17.44 29.59
N GLU A 2 -18.31 17.64 28.43
CA GLU A 2 -18.91 17.33 27.13
C GLU A 2 -17.79 16.93 26.16
N ARG A 3 -17.65 15.64 25.91
CA ARG A 3 -16.83 15.11 24.81
C ARG A 3 -17.76 14.93 23.62
N TYR A 4 -17.66 15.79 22.63
CA TYR A 4 -18.25 15.57 21.31
C TYR A 4 -17.52 14.43 20.62
N THR A 5 -17.86 13.20 20.95
CA THR A 5 -17.54 12.06 20.09
C THR A 5 -18.56 12.07 18.95
N ASN A 6 -18.20 12.71 17.84
CA ASN A 6 -18.86 12.49 16.55
C ASN A 6 -18.60 11.03 16.12
N ILE A 7 -19.27 10.09 16.79
CA ILE A 7 -19.34 8.71 16.34
C ILE A 7 -20.30 8.76 15.16
N MET A 8 -19.75 8.94 13.96
CA MET A 8 -20.49 8.67 12.73
C MET A 8 -21.07 7.27 12.88
N ARG A 9 -22.40 7.18 12.98
CA ARG A 9 -23.12 5.90 12.98
C ARG A 9 -22.81 5.22 11.65
N MET A 10 -21.82 4.33 11.64
CA MET A 10 -21.58 3.48 10.48
C MET A 10 -22.76 2.50 10.36
N PRO A 11 -23.54 2.55 9.27
CA PRO A 11 -24.59 1.57 9.07
C PRO A 11 -23.94 0.19 8.90
N MET A 12 -24.29 -0.74 9.79
CA MET A 12 -23.93 -2.16 9.71
C MET A 12 -24.80 -2.85 8.65
N SER A 13 -24.60 -2.49 7.38
CA SER A 13 -24.92 -3.38 6.26
C SER A 13 -23.58 -3.87 5.73
N MET A 14 -23.38 -5.20 5.67
CA MET A 14 -22.09 -5.82 5.35
C MET A 14 -21.47 -5.37 4.01
N GLU A 15 -22.27 -4.84 3.08
CA GLU A 15 -21.80 -4.24 1.83
C GLU A 15 -21.54 -2.72 1.94
N GLY A 16 -22.36 -2.00 2.72
CA GLY A 16 -22.28 -0.54 2.88
C GLY A 16 -21.15 -0.09 3.81
N SER A 17 -20.88 -0.85 4.88
CA SER A 17 -19.84 -0.52 5.86
C SER A 17 -18.44 -0.59 5.26
N ASN A 18 -18.16 -1.62 4.45
CA ASN A 18 -16.89 -1.77 3.73
C ASN A 18 -16.68 -0.66 2.71
N LYS A 19 -17.74 -0.26 1.99
CA LYS A 19 -17.67 0.84 1.03
C LYS A 19 -17.43 2.19 1.71
N ALA A 20 -18.12 2.47 2.82
CA ALA A 20 -17.90 3.68 3.62
C ALA A 20 -16.48 3.73 4.20
N LEU A 21 -15.99 2.62 4.77
CA LEU A 21 -14.62 2.49 5.27
C LEU A 21 -13.59 2.66 4.14
N TYR A 22 -13.85 2.09 2.96
CA TYR A 22 -12.99 2.24 1.78
C TYR A 22 -12.89 3.70 1.32
N HIS A 23 -14.02 4.40 1.18
CA HIS A 23 -14.04 5.82 0.81
C HIS A 23 -13.34 6.69 1.84
N TYR A 24 -13.38 6.32 3.12
CA TYR A 24 -12.64 7.00 4.18
C TYR A 24 -11.12 6.72 4.10
N ARG A 25 -10.71 5.50 3.80
CA ARG A 25 -9.28 5.10 3.74
C ARG A 25 -8.59 5.51 2.44
N LYS A 26 -9.29 5.51 1.30
CA LYS A 26 -8.71 5.80 -0.02
C LYS A 26 -7.88 7.11 -0.04
N PRO A 27 -8.36 8.25 0.52
CA PRO A 27 -7.59 9.50 0.54
C PRO A 27 -6.31 9.46 1.38
N THR A 28 -6.17 8.50 2.30
CA THR A 28 -5.04 8.42 3.23
C THR A 28 -4.00 7.38 2.83
N VAL A 29 -4.23 6.63 1.75
CA VAL A 29 -3.27 5.62 1.29
C VAL A 29 -2.12 6.33 0.58
N GLN A 30 -0.93 6.11 1.11
CA GLN A 30 0.33 6.61 0.60
C GLN A 30 1.11 5.49 -0.08
N ASN A 31 2.11 5.85 -0.88
CA ASN A 31 3.08 4.89 -1.39
C ASN A 31 3.82 4.23 -0.22
N CYS A 32 4.23 2.98 -0.41
CA CYS A 32 4.81 2.18 0.67
C CYS A 32 6.33 2.13 0.53
N LYS A 33 7.06 2.42 1.61
CA LYS A 33 8.50 2.17 1.69
C LYS A 33 8.75 0.70 2.03
N VAL A 34 9.55 0.02 1.23
CA VAL A 34 9.83 -1.41 1.34
C VAL A 34 11.32 -1.63 1.49
N THR A 35 11.71 -2.29 2.57
CA THR A 35 13.08 -2.71 2.82
C THR A 35 13.20 -4.21 2.57
N PHE A 36 14.16 -4.60 1.74
CA PHE A 36 14.47 -5.99 1.44
C PHE A 36 15.44 -6.58 2.45
N ALA A 37 15.55 -7.90 2.48
CA ALA A 37 16.38 -8.62 3.45
C ALA A 37 17.88 -8.29 3.35
N ASP A 38 18.33 -7.81 2.19
CA ASP A 38 19.69 -7.31 1.98
C ASP A 38 19.91 -5.88 2.51
N GLY A 39 18.90 -5.28 3.15
CA GLY A 39 18.94 -3.93 3.71
C GLY A 39 18.64 -2.82 2.70
N SER A 40 18.53 -3.14 1.41
CA SER A 40 18.18 -2.15 0.38
C SER A 40 16.73 -1.67 0.56
N THR A 41 16.48 -0.40 0.23
CA THR A 41 15.16 0.21 0.43
C THR A 41 14.66 0.90 -0.83
N TYR A 42 13.39 0.66 -1.15
CA TYR A 42 12.69 1.18 -2.31
C TYR A 42 11.28 1.62 -1.93
N TRP A 43 10.56 2.19 -2.89
CA TRP A 43 9.17 2.56 -2.76
C TRP A 43 8.29 1.77 -3.73
N GLU A 44 7.07 1.46 -3.28
CA GLU A 44 6.04 0.81 -4.07
C GLU A 44 4.84 1.74 -4.21
N LYS A 45 4.42 1.93 -5.46
CA LYS A 45 3.23 2.72 -5.77
C LYS A 45 1.98 1.96 -5.37
N MET A 46 1.13 2.56 -4.54
CA MET A 46 -0.14 1.94 -4.18
C MET A 46 -1.21 2.31 -5.21
N ILE A 47 -1.87 1.29 -5.77
CA ILE A 47 -2.94 1.41 -6.77
C ILE A 47 -4.26 1.04 -6.11
N PHE A 48 -5.26 1.90 -6.32
CA PHE A 48 -6.61 1.69 -5.88
C PHE A 48 -7.39 0.89 -6.91
N ASN A 49 -8.10 -0.13 -6.43
CA ASN A 49 -9.09 -0.84 -7.21
C ASN A 49 -10.49 -0.54 -6.66
N ASP A 50 -11.15 0.42 -7.29
CA ASP A 50 -12.51 0.85 -6.90
C ASP A 50 -13.55 -0.26 -7.08
N LYS A 51 -13.36 -1.15 -8.07
CA LYS A 51 -14.30 -2.27 -8.35
C LYS A 51 -14.29 -3.31 -7.23
N PHE A 52 -13.13 -3.60 -6.66
CA PHE A 52 -12.96 -4.61 -5.61
C PHE A 52 -12.71 -4.00 -4.23
N LEU A 53 -12.91 -2.68 -4.06
CA LEU A 53 -12.68 -1.94 -2.82
C LEU A 53 -11.34 -2.29 -2.14
N SER A 54 -10.29 -2.46 -2.95
CA SER A 54 -8.99 -2.94 -2.48
C SER A 54 -7.86 -2.01 -2.91
N ILE A 55 -6.74 -2.12 -2.19
CA ILE A 55 -5.52 -1.38 -2.42
C ILE A 55 -4.42 -2.41 -2.67
N LYS A 56 -3.69 -2.28 -3.77
CA LYS A 56 -2.60 -3.20 -4.13
C LYS A 56 -1.40 -2.39 -4.58
N ALA A 57 -0.20 -2.85 -4.28
CA ALA A 57 1.00 -2.28 -4.87
C ALA A 57 1.03 -2.54 -6.37
N GLU A 58 1.63 -1.61 -7.13
CA GLU A 58 1.92 -1.80 -8.54
C GLU A 58 2.83 -3.01 -8.75
N GLN A 59 2.43 -3.89 -9.67
CA GLN A 59 3.11 -5.16 -9.83
C GLN A 59 4.48 -4.98 -10.49
N ASN A 60 5.48 -5.64 -9.89
CA ASN A 60 6.81 -5.78 -10.44
C ASN A 60 7.55 -4.46 -10.75
N LYS A 61 7.21 -3.38 -10.04
CA LYS A 61 7.92 -2.10 -10.11
C LYS A 61 8.40 -1.69 -8.74
N LEU A 62 9.55 -1.02 -8.72
CA LEU A 62 10.11 -0.37 -7.55
C LEU A 62 10.50 1.05 -7.93
N TYR A 63 10.47 1.95 -6.96
CA TYR A 63 10.77 3.36 -7.13
C TYR A 63 11.85 3.81 -6.15
N LEU A 64 12.60 4.83 -6.54
CA LEU A 64 13.68 5.41 -5.74
C LEU A 64 13.19 6.55 -4.83
N ASP A 65 11.98 7.05 -5.06
CA ASP A 65 11.39 8.18 -4.38
C ASP A 65 9.99 7.87 -3.83
N GLU A 66 9.61 8.56 -2.76
CA GLU A 66 8.31 8.43 -2.09
C GLU A 66 7.13 8.78 -3.00
N ALA A 67 7.31 9.74 -3.90
CA ALA A 67 6.28 10.11 -4.88
C ALA A 67 6.09 9.05 -5.97
N CYS A 68 6.95 8.02 -6.03
CA CYS A 68 6.98 6.99 -7.07
C CYS A 68 7.02 7.57 -8.48
N THR A 69 7.90 8.53 -8.70
CA THR A 69 8.14 9.18 -10.00
C THR A 69 9.41 8.69 -10.68
N LYS A 70 10.39 8.19 -9.91
CA LYS A 70 11.67 7.68 -10.39
C LYS A 70 11.68 6.16 -10.31
N LEU A 71 11.50 5.49 -11.44
CA LEU A 71 11.57 4.03 -11.52
C LEU A 71 12.98 3.55 -11.16
N ALA A 72 13.08 2.50 -10.35
CA ALA A 72 14.34 1.84 -10.08
C ALA A 72 14.74 0.92 -11.24
N ASP A 73 16.04 0.71 -11.43
CA ASP A 73 16.57 -0.18 -12.47
C ASP A 73 16.32 -1.68 -12.18
N VAL A 74 15.82 -1.98 -10.97
CA VAL A 74 15.47 -3.32 -10.53
C VAL A 74 13.98 -3.44 -10.25
N THR A 75 13.43 -4.58 -10.62
CA THR A 75 12.05 -4.95 -10.31
C THR A 75 11.96 -5.66 -8.97
N ARG A 76 10.77 -5.65 -8.36
CA ARG A 76 10.50 -6.39 -7.11
C ARG A 76 10.87 -7.87 -7.24
N LYS A 77 10.53 -8.51 -8.38
CA LYS A 77 10.85 -9.92 -8.62
C LYS A 77 12.35 -10.16 -8.68
N GLN A 78 13.10 -9.32 -9.40
CA GLN A 78 14.56 -9.43 -9.44
C GLN A 78 15.16 -9.28 -8.06
N LYS A 79 14.65 -8.34 -7.24
CA LYS A 79 15.19 -8.13 -5.89
C LYS A 79 14.93 -9.30 -4.94
N ILE A 80 13.73 -9.88 -5.01
CA ILE A 80 13.40 -11.12 -4.29
C ILE A 80 14.29 -12.27 -4.74
N GLN A 81 14.52 -12.42 -6.06
CA GLN A 81 15.39 -13.47 -6.60
C GLN A 81 16.84 -13.29 -6.14
N GLU A 82 17.33 -12.05 -6.09
CA GLU A 82 18.66 -11.74 -5.56
C GLU A 82 18.78 -12.11 -4.08
N CYS A 83 17.81 -11.73 -3.25
CA CYS A 83 17.81 -12.08 -1.82
C CYS A 83 17.79 -13.61 -1.61
N LYS A 84 17.00 -14.35 -2.41
CA LYS A 84 17.01 -15.82 -2.41
C LYS A 84 18.37 -16.40 -2.79
N ARG A 85 18.99 -15.85 -3.84
CA ARG A 85 20.33 -16.28 -4.30
C ARG A 85 21.39 -16.06 -3.23
N LEU A 86 21.24 -15.01 -2.42
CA LEU A 86 22.13 -14.69 -1.29
C LEU A 86 21.79 -15.49 -0.01
N GLY A 87 20.73 -16.31 -0.02
CA GLY A 87 20.29 -17.08 1.15
C GLY A 87 19.71 -16.21 2.27
N LEU A 88 19.22 -15.02 1.95
CA LEU A 88 18.64 -14.09 2.92
C LEU A 88 17.15 -14.34 3.17
N ILE A 89 16.47 -15.03 2.24
CA ILE A 89 15.06 -15.46 2.30
C ILE A 89 14.84 -16.77 1.53
#